data_AF-A0A0A8L6S0-F1
#
_entry.id   AF-A0A0A8L6S0-F1
#
_cell.length_a   1.000
_cell.length_b   1.000
_cell.length_c   1.000
_cell.angle_alpha   90.00
_cell.angle_beta   90.00
_cell.angle_gamma   90.00
#
_symmetry.space_group_name_H-M   'P 1'
#
loop_
_entity.id
_entity.type
_entity.pdbx_description
1 polymer ?
#
loop_
_entity_poly.entity_id
_entity_poly.type
_entity_poly.pdbx_seq_one_letter_code
_entity_poly.pdbx_strand_id
1 'polypeptide(L)'
;MFYFTIIGTDDNPIYEAEFSTPKHTFQPEIKELNPYIVHSTLDIMEYLQWQRQPHLELNANSGGFLRSRHNSQENSYLGKVDSFYGLAVSGFLTYGNMKFIMVHGNGIVDDTITRSFFYEVYELYLKTLMNPFYKVNDPISSPAFDSKVRVLSKRLFP
;
A
#
# COMPACT_ATOMS: atom_id res chain seq x y z
N MET A 1 -11.65 9.06 -5.12
CA MET A 1 -11.54 9.33 -3.68
C MET A 1 -10.73 8.21 -3.08
N PHE A 2 -9.62 8.56 -2.44
CA PHE A 2 -8.68 7.58 -1.93
C PHE A 2 -8.09 8.07 -0.62
N TYR A 3 -7.80 7.14 0.28
CA TYR A 3 -7.04 7.41 1.49
C TYR A 3 -5.81 6.51 1.47
N PHE A 4 -4.63 7.11 1.54
CA PHE A 4 -3.34 6.44 1.45
C PHE A 4 -2.56 6.65 2.74
N THR A 5 -1.93 5.59 3.23
CA THR A 5 -1.09 5.63 4.42
C THR A 5 0.18 4.79 4.23
N ILE A 6 1.24 5.23 4.90
CA ILE A 6 2.47 4.46 5.07
C ILE A 6 2.57 4.11 6.55
N ILE A 7 2.63 2.82 6.83
CA ILE A 7 2.76 2.26 8.17
C ILE A 7 4.20 1.78 8.39
N GLY A 8 4.76 2.18 9.53
CA GLY A 8 6.05 1.79 10.04
C GLY A 8 6.17 0.31 10.35
N THR A 9 7.37 -0.10 10.77
CA THR A 9 7.59 -1.47 11.26
C THR A 9 6.94 -1.71 12.61
N ASP A 10 6.70 -0.64 13.37
CA ASP A 10 6.11 -0.67 14.72
C ASP A 10 4.59 -0.43 14.66
N ASP A 11 3.97 -0.69 13.50
CA ASP A 11 2.55 -0.51 13.19
C ASP A 11 2.00 0.90 13.45
N ASN A 12 2.88 1.90 13.41
CA ASN A 12 2.53 3.31 13.55
C ASN A 12 2.40 3.99 12.17
N PRO A 13 1.39 4.84 11.95
CA PRO A 13 1.31 5.63 10.73
C PRO A 13 2.42 6.68 10.69
N ILE A 14 3.20 6.68 9.61
CA ILE A 14 4.28 7.66 9.39
C ILE A 14 3.93 8.68 8.32
N TYR A 15 2.94 8.41 7.48
CA TYR A 15 2.42 9.34 6.50
C TYR A 15 0.97 9.00 6.19
N GLU A 16 0.13 10.02 6.07
CA GLU A 16 -1.28 9.87 5.71
C GLU A 16 -1.66 10.95 4.71
N ALA A 17 -2.42 10.57 3.67
CA ALA A 17 -2.94 11.51 2.70
C ALA A 17 -4.32 11.09 2.19
N GLU A 18 -5.23 12.05 2.18
CA GLU A 18 -6.51 11.93 1.50
C GLU A 18 -6.41 12.59 0.11
N PHE A 19 -6.89 11.85 -0.90
CA PHE A 19 -7.02 12.28 -2.27
C PHE A 19 -8.51 12.28 -2.66
N SER A 20 -9.15 13.43 -2.47
CA SER A 20 -10.54 13.66 -2.85
C SER A 20 -10.62 14.80 -3.86
N THR A 21 -11.57 14.69 -4.78
CA THR A 21 -12.00 15.83 -5.60
C THR A 21 -13.18 16.48 -4.89
N PRO A 22 -13.46 17.79 -5.07
CA PRO A 22 -14.56 18.47 -4.39
C PRO A 22 -15.94 17.81 -4.60
N LYS A 23 -16.09 17.03 -5.67
CA LYS A 23 -17.31 16.29 -6.02
C LYS A 23 -17.37 14.88 -5.40
N HIS A 24 -16.24 14.34 -4.94
CA HIS A 24 -16.10 12.97 -4.44
C HIS A 24 -15.21 12.95 -3.19
N THR A 25 -15.83 13.24 -2.04
CA THR A 25 -15.23 13.25 -0.70
C THR A 25 -15.83 12.15 0.17
N PHE A 26 -15.07 11.64 1.15
CA PHE A 26 -15.56 10.59 2.03
C PHE A 26 -16.70 11.17 2.87
N GLN A 27 -17.77 10.40 3.06
CA GLN A 27 -18.73 10.76 4.09
C GLN A 27 -17.98 10.82 5.44
N PRO A 28 -18.24 11.81 6.30
CA PRO A 28 -17.52 11.98 7.55
C PRO A 28 -17.47 10.70 8.39
N GLU A 29 -18.58 9.95 8.44
CA GLU A 29 -18.69 8.69 9.19
C GLU A 29 -17.74 7.62 8.63
N ILE A 30 -17.63 7.53 7.30
CA ILE A 30 -16.73 6.57 6.64
C ILE A 30 -15.27 6.99 6.85
N LYS A 31 -15.00 8.29 6.86
CA LYS A 31 -13.65 8.82 7.07
C LYS A 31 -13.11 8.48 8.45
N GLU A 32 -13.96 8.49 9.47
CA GLU A 32 -13.61 8.09 10.84
C GLU A 32 -13.27 6.60 10.95
N LEU A 33 -13.71 5.78 9.98
CA LEU A 33 -13.39 4.35 9.93
C LEU A 33 -12.02 4.04 9.31
N ASN A 34 -11.40 4.99 8.61
CA ASN A 34 -10.13 4.76 7.92
C ASN A 34 -9.03 4.16 8.81
N PRO A 35 -8.79 4.63 10.06
CA PRO A 35 -7.79 4.02 10.93
C PRO A 35 -8.09 2.57 11.28
N TYR A 36 -9.36 2.23 11.50
CA TYR A 36 -9.79 0.87 11.82
C TYR A 36 -9.59 -0.06 10.63
N ILE A 37 -9.98 0.38 9.43
CA ILE A 37 -9.80 -0.36 8.16
C ILE A 37 -8.33 -0.64 7.90
N VAL A 38 -7.46 0.37 8.09
CA VAL A 38 -6.02 0.21 7.92
C VAL A 38 -5.47 -0.79 8.92
N HIS A 39 -5.81 -0.64 10.20
CA HIS A 39 -5.26 -1.50 11.25
C HIS A 39 -5.69 -2.96 11.07
N SER A 40 -6.96 -3.21 10.73
CA SER A 40 -7.44 -4.58 10.44
C SER A 40 -6.79 -5.19 9.21
N THR A 41 -6.29 -4.37 8.28
CA THR A 41 -5.59 -4.85 7.07
C THR A 41 -4.15 -5.31 7.37
N LEU A 42 -3.54 -4.86 8.48
CA LEU A 42 -2.14 -5.17 8.80
C LEU A 42 -1.90 -6.67 8.96
N ASP A 43 -2.80 -7.36 9.68
CA ASP A 43 -2.73 -8.81 9.91
C ASP A 43 -2.76 -9.58 8.58
N ILE A 44 -3.61 -9.15 7.64
CA ILE A 44 -3.73 -9.77 6.32
C ILE A 44 -2.44 -9.58 5.53
N MET A 45 -1.86 -8.36 5.56
CA MET A 45 -0.61 -8.09 4.87
C MET A 45 0.56 -8.91 5.41
N GLU A 46 0.64 -9.06 6.74
CA GLU A 46 1.65 -9.91 7.38
C GLU A 46 1.47 -11.37 6.99
N TYR A 47 0.24 -11.89 7.00
CA TYR A 47 -0.04 -13.24 6.54
C TYR A 47 0.40 -13.46 5.07
N LEU A 48 0.08 -12.52 4.19
CA LEU A 48 0.49 -12.57 2.77
C LEU A 48 2.02 -12.49 2.61
N GLN A 49 2.73 -11.81 3.51
CA GLN A 49 4.19 -11.77 3.53
C GLN A 49 4.79 -13.15 3.82
N TRP A 50 4.27 -13.87 4.81
CA TRP A 50 4.77 -15.19 5.20
C TRP A 50 4.53 -16.26 4.14
N GLN A 51 3.48 -16.12 3.32
CA GLN A 51 3.23 -17.01 2.20
C GLN A 51 4.18 -16.80 1.01
N ARG A 52 4.89 -15.66 0.93
CA ARG A 52 5.81 -15.33 -0.17
C ARG A 52 7.22 -15.93 0.00
N GLN A 53 7.31 -17.17 0.49
CA GLN A 53 8.57 -17.92 0.43
C GLN A 53 8.66 -18.76 -0.86
N PRO A 54 9.82 -18.80 -1.54
CA PRO A 54 10.07 -19.78 -2.58
C PRO A 54 10.34 -21.11 -1.87
N HIS A 55 9.29 -21.92 -1.68
CA HIS A 55 9.50 -23.28 -1.18
C HIS A 55 10.39 -24.02 -2.20
N LEU A 56 11.56 -24.48 -1.74
CA LEU A 56 12.40 -25.45 -2.46
C LEU A 56 11.54 -26.67 -2.84
N GLU A 57 11.14 -26.76 -4.11
CA GLU A 57 10.35 -27.87 -4.62
C GLU A 57 11.24 -29.11 -4.80
N LEU A 58 11.20 -30.02 -3.81
CA LEU A 58 11.51 -31.43 -4.05
C LEU A 58 10.24 -32.11 -4.57
N ASN A 59 10.32 -32.48 -5.84
CA ASN A 59 9.30 -33.12 -6.65
C ASN A 59 8.77 -34.44 -6.03
N ALA A 60 7.46 -34.55 -5.83
CA ALA A 60 6.76 -35.82 -5.73
C ALA A 60 5.32 -35.69 -6.25
N ASN A 61 5.13 -35.94 -7.54
CA ASN A 61 3.93 -36.52 -8.15
C ASN A 61 2.59 -36.30 -7.41
N SER A 62 1.98 -35.13 -7.53
CA SER A 62 0.51 -35.01 -7.52
C SER A 62 0.08 -33.63 -7.99
N GLY A 63 -0.90 -33.58 -8.88
CA GLY A 63 -1.37 -32.39 -9.56
C GLY A 63 -1.73 -31.24 -8.61
N GLY A 64 -1.21 -30.06 -8.95
CA GLY A 64 -1.53 -28.80 -8.32
C GLY A 64 -0.47 -27.75 -8.63
N PHE A 65 -0.87 -26.49 -8.63
CA PHE A 65 0.01 -25.35 -8.30
C PHE A 65 1.05 -24.84 -9.31
N LEU A 66 0.98 -25.16 -10.60
CA LEU A 66 1.67 -24.32 -11.60
C LEU A 66 0.93 -23.00 -11.85
N ARG A 67 1.00 -22.07 -10.89
CA ARG A 67 0.96 -20.63 -11.22
C ARG A 67 2.40 -20.15 -11.27
N SER A 68 3.06 -20.42 -12.39
CA SER A 68 4.29 -19.74 -12.76
C SER A 68 3.96 -18.26 -12.96
N ARG A 69 4.22 -17.44 -11.94
CA ARG A 69 4.13 -15.99 -12.05
C ARG A 69 5.55 -15.45 -12.20
N HIS A 70 6.03 -15.50 -13.44
CA HIS A 70 7.24 -14.83 -13.86
C HIS A 70 7.01 -13.31 -13.83
N ASN A 71 7.33 -12.67 -12.70
CA ASN A 71 7.49 -11.22 -12.65
C ASN A 71 8.41 -10.83 -11.48
N SER A 72 9.66 -10.52 -11.81
CA SER A 72 10.68 -10.08 -10.84
C SER A 72 10.33 -8.77 -10.11
N GLN A 73 9.29 -8.05 -10.53
CA GLN A 73 8.73 -6.85 -9.89
C GLN A 73 7.44 -7.12 -9.09
N GLU A 74 7.01 -8.36 -8.87
CA GLU A 74 5.76 -8.62 -8.12
C GLU A 74 5.95 -8.86 -6.63
N ASN A 75 7.18 -8.80 -6.14
CA ASN A 75 7.49 -9.13 -4.75
C ASN A 75 7.04 -8.08 -3.72
N SER A 76 6.54 -6.91 -4.14
CA SER A 76 6.07 -5.88 -3.21
C SER A 76 4.57 -5.58 -3.31
N TYR A 77 4.01 -5.49 -4.51
CA TYR A 77 2.58 -5.23 -4.71
C TYR A 77 1.71 -6.43 -4.36
N LEU A 78 0.79 -6.28 -3.41
CA LEU A 78 -0.12 -7.35 -2.96
C LEU A 78 -1.46 -7.36 -3.71
N GLY A 79 -1.78 -6.30 -4.46
CA GLY A 79 -3.11 -6.15 -5.07
C GLY A 79 -4.17 -5.76 -4.04
N LYS A 80 -5.44 -6.09 -4.33
CA LYS A 80 -6.53 -5.98 -3.36
C LYS A 80 -6.32 -7.00 -2.25
N VAL A 81 -6.20 -6.52 -1.01
CA VAL A 81 -5.99 -7.33 0.19
C VAL A 81 -7.29 -7.51 1.00
N ASP A 82 -8.18 -6.52 0.99
CA ASP A 82 -9.43 -6.60 1.75
C ASP A 82 -10.56 -5.70 1.18
N SER A 83 -11.74 -5.75 1.79
CA SER A 83 -12.89 -4.89 1.47
C SER A 83 -13.77 -4.63 2.68
N PHE A 84 -14.08 -3.35 2.95
CA PHE A 84 -14.91 -2.92 4.08
C PHE A 84 -16.01 -1.98 3.60
N TYR A 85 -17.27 -2.24 3.92
CA TYR A 85 -18.40 -1.35 3.58
C TYR A 85 -18.45 -0.92 2.10
N GLY A 86 -18.05 -1.81 1.19
CA GLY A 86 -17.96 -1.52 -0.26
C GLY A 86 -16.70 -0.75 -0.69
N LEU A 87 -15.85 -0.34 0.25
CA LEU A 87 -14.50 0.15 -0.02
C LEU A 87 -13.58 -1.04 -0.28
N ALA A 88 -12.66 -0.90 -1.23
CA ALA A 88 -11.60 -1.88 -1.45
C ALA A 88 -10.30 -1.38 -0.84
N VAL A 89 -9.49 -2.30 -0.32
CA VAL A 89 -8.18 -1.99 0.27
C VAL A 89 -7.12 -2.70 -0.54
N SER A 90 -6.11 -1.97 -0.97
CA SER A 90 -4.93 -2.52 -1.65
C SER A 90 -3.68 -2.33 -0.82
N GLY A 91 -2.79 -3.33 -0.84
CA GLY A 91 -1.55 -3.32 -0.07
C GLY A 91 -0.30 -3.36 -0.94
N PHE A 92 0.77 -2.74 -0.45
CA PHE A 92 2.11 -2.86 -0.98
C PHE A 92 3.10 -2.99 0.18
N LEU A 93 3.99 -3.96 0.10
CA LEU A 93 4.94 -4.29 1.16
C LEU A 93 6.37 -4.09 0.67
N THR A 94 7.12 -3.27 1.37
CA THR A 94 8.53 -3.05 1.08
C THR A 94 9.39 -4.15 1.71
N TYR A 95 10.61 -4.33 1.20
CA TYR A 95 11.59 -5.25 1.79
C TYR A 95 12.03 -4.84 3.21
N GLY A 96 11.84 -3.58 3.59
CA GLY A 96 12.08 -3.08 4.95
C GLY A 96 10.90 -3.25 5.90
N ASN A 97 9.90 -4.07 5.54
CA ASN A 97 8.67 -4.29 6.31
C ASN A 97 7.80 -3.03 6.52
N MET A 98 7.97 -2.01 5.67
CA MET A 98 7.05 -0.87 5.60
C MET A 98 5.82 -1.26 4.78
N LYS A 99 4.64 -0.88 5.27
CA LYS A 99 3.36 -1.30 4.70
C LYS A 99 2.65 -0.08 4.12
N PHE A 100 2.43 -0.09 2.82
CA PHE A 100 1.74 0.95 2.08
C PHE A 100 0.32 0.48 1.86
N ILE A 101 -0.66 1.22 2.37
CA ILE A 101 -2.07 0.83 2.33
C ILE A 101 -2.85 1.94 1.63
N MET A 102 -3.73 1.55 0.72
CA MET A 102 -4.62 2.47 0.01
C MET A 102 -6.05 1.96 0.06
N VAL A 103 -6.95 2.81 0.56
CA VAL A 103 -8.40 2.60 0.61
C VAL A 103 -9.03 3.30 -0.59
N HIS A 104 -9.79 2.54 -1.38
CA HIS A 104 -10.42 2.96 -2.63
C HIS A 104 -11.90 3.26 -2.40
N GLY A 105 -12.27 4.54 -2.51
CA GLY A 105 -13.61 5.05 -2.24
C GLY A 105 -14.71 4.51 -3.15
N ASN A 106 -14.36 4.13 -4.37
CA ASN A 106 -15.27 3.54 -5.36
C ASN A 106 -15.34 2.00 -5.29
N GLY A 107 -14.59 1.38 -4.38
CA GLY A 107 -14.54 -0.09 -4.25
C GLY A 107 -13.79 -0.81 -5.38
N ILE A 108 -13.24 -0.09 -6.35
CA ILE A 108 -12.60 -0.65 -7.54
C ILE A 108 -11.11 -0.34 -7.47
N VAL A 109 -10.29 -1.41 -7.58
CA VAL A 109 -8.84 -1.30 -7.65
C VAL A 109 -8.40 -1.50 -9.09
N ASP A 110 -7.77 -0.48 -9.68
CA ASP A 110 -7.03 -0.64 -10.93
C ASP A 110 -5.60 -1.07 -10.57
N ASP A 111 -5.28 -2.35 -10.76
CA ASP A 111 -3.99 -2.92 -10.38
C ASP A 111 -2.80 -2.28 -11.12
N THR A 112 -3.00 -1.78 -12.33
CA THR A 112 -1.91 -1.22 -13.13
C THR A 112 -1.55 0.17 -12.60
N ILE A 113 -2.57 1.02 -12.43
CA ILE A 113 -2.40 2.39 -11.94
C ILE A 113 -1.97 2.36 -10.47
N THR A 114 -2.61 1.55 -9.63
CA THR A 114 -2.32 1.44 -8.20
C THR A 114 -0.89 0.94 -7.95
N ARG A 115 -0.44 -0.06 -8.72
CA ARG A 115 0.94 -0.54 -8.67
C ARG A 115 1.94 0.55 -9.05
N SER A 116 1.69 1.29 -10.13
CA SER A 116 2.55 2.40 -10.55
C SER A 116 2.65 3.46 -9.43
N PHE A 117 1.52 3.85 -8.85
CA PHE A 117 1.48 4.79 -7.73
C PHE A 117 2.35 4.32 -6.56
N PHE A 118 2.18 3.07 -6.10
CA PHE A 118 2.98 2.55 -4.99
C PHE A 118 4.48 2.53 -5.28
N TYR A 119 4.90 2.14 -6.49
CA TYR A 119 6.32 2.15 -6.85
C TYR A 119 6.91 3.57 -6.89
N GLU A 120 6.16 4.55 -7.40
CA GLU A 120 6.64 5.93 -7.43
C GLU A 120 6.70 6.55 -6.03
N VAL A 121 5.71 6.27 -5.17
CA VAL A 121 5.77 6.70 -3.76
C VAL A 121 6.90 5.99 -3.02
N TYR A 122 7.17 4.71 -3.33
CA TYR A 122 8.29 3.97 -2.75
C TYR A 122 9.63 4.63 -3.11
N GLU A 123 9.80 5.10 -4.34
CA GLU A 123 10.99 5.87 -4.74
C GLU A 123 11.14 7.18 -3.94
N LEU A 124 10.03 7.90 -3.70
CA LEU A 124 10.04 9.09 -2.85
C LEU A 124 10.40 8.74 -1.40
N TYR A 125 9.87 7.63 -0.88
CA TYR A 125 10.15 7.15 0.47
C TYR A 125 11.63 6.79 0.64
N LEU A 126 12.22 6.09 -0.33
CA LEU A 126 13.65 5.78 -0.33
C LEU A 126 14.52 7.05 -0.31
N LYS A 127 14.14 8.10 -1.05
CA LYS A 127 14.85 9.38 -1.02
C LYS A 127 14.78 10.04 0.36
N THR A 128 13.65 9.92 1.06
CA THR A 128 13.52 10.37 2.45
C THR A 128 14.40 9.55 3.38
N LEU A 129 14.44 8.22 3.21
CA LEU A 129 15.27 7.32 4.01
C LEU A 129 16.78 7.56 3.84
N MET A 130 17.21 8.00 2.65
CA MET A 130 18.60 8.36 2.38
C MET A 130 19.05 9.66 3.07
N ASN A 131 18.14 10.41 3.69
CA ASN A 131 18.50 11.54 4.53
C ASN A 131 19.07 11.02 5.87
N PRO A 132 20.35 11.28 6.20
CA PRO A 132 20.97 10.77 7.43
C PRO A 132 20.35 11.31 8.72
N PHE A 133 19.52 12.36 8.64
CA PHE A 133 18.80 12.93 9.78
C PHE A 133 17.39 12.38 9.96
N TYR A 134 16.89 11.61 8.99
CA TYR A 134 15.60 10.94 9.11
C TYR A 134 15.78 9.64 9.90
N LYS A 135 14.91 9.40 10.88
CA LYS A 135 14.86 8.13 11.60
C LYS A 135 13.73 7.29 11.05
N VAL A 136 14.00 6.00 10.86
CA VAL A 136 12.97 5.03 10.47
C VAL A 136 11.85 5.06 11.52
N ASN A 137 10.60 4.92 11.06
CA ASN A 137 9.37 5.00 11.86
C ASN A 137 8.98 6.39 12.39
N ASP A 138 9.81 7.43 12.22
CA ASP A 138 9.38 8.79 12.53
C ASP A 138 8.42 9.32 11.44
N PRO A 139 7.42 10.16 11.81
CA PRO A 139 6.51 10.77 10.84
C PRO A 139 7.27 11.55 9.74
N ILE A 140 6.86 11.34 8.48
CA ILE A 140 7.39 12.07 7.33
C ILE A 140 6.71 13.44 7.28
N SER A 141 7.37 14.45 7.85
CA SER A 141 6.88 15.83 7.91
C SER A 141 7.31 16.72 6.74
N SER A 142 8.04 16.17 5.76
CA SER A 142 8.59 16.93 4.63
C SER A 142 7.50 17.47 3.69
N PRO A 143 7.35 18.80 3.54
CA PRO A 143 6.37 19.38 2.60
C PRO A 143 6.65 19.02 1.15
N ALA A 144 7.93 18.83 0.80
CA ALA A 144 8.32 18.42 -0.55
C ALA A 144 7.91 16.97 -0.86
N PHE A 145 7.93 16.09 0.13
CA PHE A 145 7.42 14.72 -0.02
C PHE A 145 5.90 14.75 -0.25
N ASP A 146 5.15 15.43 0.62
CA ASP A 146 3.68 15.53 0.50
C ASP A 146 3.25 16.14 -0.84
N SER A 147 3.88 17.24 -1.25
CA SER A 147 3.59 17.88 -2.54
C SER A 147 3.77 16.93 -3.72
N LYS A 148 4.86 16.13 -3.74
CA LYS A 148 5.11 15.16 -4.80
C LYS A 148 4.10 14.02 -4.78
N VAL A 149 3.76 13.47 -3.61
CA VAL A 149 2.74 12.41 -3.49
C VAL A 149 1.38 12.91 -4.00
N ARG A 150 0.98 14.14 -3.66
CA ARG A 150 -0.27 14.72 -4.16
C ARG A 150 -0.27 14.96 -5.67
N VAL A 151 0.86 15.37 -6.25
CA VAL A 151 1.01 15.51 -7.71
C VAL A 151 0.88 14.14 -8.39
N LEU A 152 1.53 13.10 -7.84
CA LEU A 152 1.41 11.73 -8.34
C LEU A 152 -0.05 11.25 -8.30
N SER A 153 -0.72 11.47 -7.17
CA SER A 153 -2.13 11.11 -7.03
C SER A 153 -3.00 11.77 -8.09
N LYS A 154 -2.88 13.10 -8.29
CA LYS A 154 -3.66 13.82 -9.31
C LYS A 154 -3.38 13.34 -10.74
N ARG A 155 -2.15 12.90 -11.02
CA ARG A 155 -1.76 12.41 -12.35
C ARG A 155 -2.31 11.01 -12.63
N LEU A 156 -2.28 10.14 -11.63
CA LEU A 156 -2.66 8.73 -11.78
C LEU A 156 -4.14 8.47 -11.51
N PHE A 157 -4.77 9.28 -10.66
CA PHE A 157 -6.18 9.16 -10.28
C PHE A 157 -6.91 10.49 -10.55
N PRO A 158 -7.27 10.76 -11.82
CA PRO A 158 -7.99 11.96 -12.19
C PRO A 158 -9.41 12.04 -11.60
#